data_AF-A0A8C5VZG9-F1
#
_entry.id   AF-A0A8C5VZG9-F1
#
_cell.length_a   1.000
_cell.length_b   1.000
_cell.length_c   1.000
_cell.angle_alpha   90.00
_cell.angle_beta   90.00
_cell.angle_gamma   90.00
#
_symmetry.space_group_name_H-M   'P 1'
#
loop_
_entity.id
_entity.type
_entity.pdbx_description
1 polymer ?
#
loop_
_entity_poly.entity_id
_entity_poly.type
_entity_poly.pdbx_seq_one_letter_code
_entity_poly.pdbx_strand_id
1 'polypeptide(L)'
;MVDAFLGTWKLVDSKNFDDYMKSIGVGFATGQVAYMTNTFRSTEISFNLGVEFDETTADDRKVKCTVTLDGGKLVHVQKRNGQERTLVRELSDGKLTLTLTQGSVVRTRTYEKEA
;
A
#
# COMPACT_ATOMS: atom_id res chain seq x y z
N MET A 1 -12.51 7.74 -13.75
CA MET A 1 -13.29 7.79 -12.49
C MET A 1 -12.40 7.37 -11.33
N VAL A 2 -11.32 8.12 -11.08
CA VAL A 2 -10.52 7.96 -9.85
C VAL A 2 -11.23 8.58 -8.65
N ASP A 3 -12.26 9.38 -8.92
CA ASP A 3 -13.04 10.14 -7.95
C ASP A 3 -13.71 9.25 -6.89
N ALA A 4 -14.03 8.01 -7.26
CA ALA A 4 -14.56 7.01 -6.33
C ALA A 4 -13.58 6.66 -5.20
N PHE A 5 -12.27 6.77 -5.45
CA PHE A 5 -11.22 6.53 -4.46
C PHE A 5 -10.96 7.75 -3.56
N LEU A 6 -11.47 8.93 -3.91
CA LEU A 6 -11.29 10.15 -3.13
C LEU A 6 -12.09 10.10 -1.82
N GLY A 7 -11.46 10.57 -0.75
CA GLY A 7 -12.02 10.66 0.58
C GLY A 7 -11.10 10.05 1.63
N THR A 8 -11.57 10.09 2.88
CA THR A 8 -10.87 9.48 4.02
C THR A 8 -11.38 8.05 4.20
N TRP A 9 -10.45 7.12 4.40
CA TRP A 9 -10.73 5.69 4.51
C TRP A 9 -10.14 5.15 5.81
N LYS A 10 -10.98 4.53 6.64
CA LYS A 10 -10.57 3.95 7.92
C LYS A 10 -10.35 2.45 7.77
N LEU A 11 -9.22 1.96 8.29
CA LEU A 11 -8.91 0.54 8.29
C LEU A 11 -9.90 -0.21 9.20
N VAL A 12 -10.53 -1.26 8.67
CA VAL A 12 -11.46 -2.13 9.42
C VAL A 12 -11.02 -3.59 9.49
N ASP A 13 -10.19 -4.06 8.56
CA ASP A 13 -9.64 -5.42 8.56
C ASP A 13 -8.24 -5.47 7.94
N SER A 14 -7.39 -6.38 8.41
CA SER A 14 -6.05 -6.60 7.88
C SER A 14 -5.61 -8.05 8.08
N LYS A 15 -5.27 -8.73 6.97
CA LYS A 15 -4.85 -10.14 6.94
C LYS A 15 -3.40 -10.27 6.48
N ASN A 16 -2.69 -11.24 7.05
CA ASN A 16 -1.32 -11.59 6.68
C ASN A 16 -0.27 -10.47 6.88
N PHE A 17 -0.44 -9.68 7.95
CA PHE A 17 0.47 -8.56 8.26
C PHE A 17 1.90 -9.03 8.53
N ASP A 18 2.07 -9.96 9.46
CA ASP A 18 3.39 -10.37 9.94
C ASP A 18 4.23 -10.99 8.83
N ASP A 19 3.64 -11.85 8.02
CA ASP A 19 4.35 -12.51 6.92
C ASP A 19 4.73 -11.52 5.83
N TYR A 20 3.88 -10.53 5.56
CA TYR A 20 4.24 -9.42 4.68
C TYR A 20 5.40 -8.60 5.25
N MET A 21 5.37 -8.23 6.53
CA MET A 21 6.45 -7.45 7.17
C MET A 21 7.78 -8.21 7.15
N LYS A 22 7.76 -9.52 7.43
CA LYS A 22 8.92 -10.39 7.27
C LYS A 22 9.43 -10.42 5.82
N SER A 23 8.52 -10.52 4.84
CA SER A 23 8.90 -10.59 3.42
C SER A 23 9.62 -9.33 2.92
N ILE A 24 9.27 -8.16 3.46
CA ILE A 24 9.93 -6.89 3.14
C ILE A 24 11.17 -6.64 4.03
N GLY A 25 11.61 -7.62 4.81
CA GLY A 25 12.81 -7.56 5.64
C GLY A 25 12.68 -6.62 6.84
N VAL A 26 11.47 -6.34 7.31
CA VAL A 26 11.26 -5.61 8.57
C VAL A 26 11.25 -6.63 9.71
N GLY A 27 12.36 -6.69 10.47
CA GLY A 27 12.54 -7.61 11.59
C GLY A 27 11.80 -7.17 12.86
N PHE A 28 11.55 -8.11 13.78
CA PHE A 28 10.77 -7.90 15.01
C PHE A 28 11.28 -6.79 15.95
N ALA A 29 12.53 -6.32 15.81
CA ALA A 29 13.03 -5.16 16.54
C ALA A 29 12.35 -3.84 16.11
N THR A 30 11.92 -3.74 14.85
CA THR A 30 11.04 -2.68 14.34
C THR A 30 9.55 -3.02 14.55
N GLY A 31 9.26 -4.24 15.01
CA GLY A 31 7.93 -4.83 15.20
C GLY A 31 7.12 -4.15 16.31
N GLN A 32 7.74 -3.67 17.39
CA GLN A 32 6.99 -2.88 18.40
C GLN A 32 6.44 -1.58 17.80
N VAL A 33 7.21 -0.90 16.94
CA VAL A 33 6.77 0.33 16.28
C VAL A 33 5.79 0.05 15.14
N ALA A 34 5.99 -1.04 14.38
CA ALA A 34 5.09 -1.48 13.31
C ALA A 34 3.73 -1.99 13.83
N TYR A 35 3.72 -2.71 14.96
CA TYR A 35 2.50 -3.17 15.64
C TYR A 35 1.73 -2.00 16.27
N MET A 36 2.41 -0.88 16.59
CA MET A 36 1.83 0.37 17.09
C MET A 36 1.51 1.41 16.00
N THR A 37 1.39 1.02 14.72
CA THR A 37 1.20 1.98 13.60
C THR A 37 -0.18 2.64 13.49
N ASN A 38 -0.95 2.72 14.58
CA ASN A 38 -2.06 3.70 14.61
C ASN A 38 -1.58 5.12 14.96
N THR A 39 -0.31 5.34 15.38
CA THR A 39 0.05 6.64 16.00
C THR A 39 1.19 7.44 15.35
N PHE A 40 2.12 6.93 14.52
CA PHE A 40 3.30 7.77 14.20
C PHE A 40 4.04 7.58 12.85
N ARG A 41 3.38 7.26 11.74
CA ARG A 41 3.91 7.59 10.41
C ARG A 41 2.78 7.92 9.43
N SER A 42 2.62 9.20 9.13
CA SER A 42 1.88 9.67 7.95
C SER A 42 2.83 9.66 6.76
N THR A 43 2.38 9.16 5.61
CA THR A 43 3.11 9.22 4.35
C THR A 43 2.19 9.83 3.31
N GLU A 44 2.63 10.92 2.72
CA GLU A 44 1.93 11.62 1.65
C GLU A 44 2.72 11.43 0.35
N ILE A 45 2.02 11.05 -0.72
CA ILE A 45 2.60 10.91 -2.06
C ILE A 45 1.76 11.71 -3.05
N SER A 46 2.44 12.47 -3.91
CA SER A 46 1.83 13.19 -5.03
C SER A 46 2.40 12.63 -6.33
N PHE A 47 1.53 12.25 -7.26
CA PHE A 47 1.92 11.60 -8.50
C PHE A 47 0.94 11.92 -9.63
N ASN A 48 1.41 11.78 -10.87
CA ASN A 48 0.56 11.77 -12.05
C ASN A 48 0.32 10.33 -12.48
N LEU A 49 -0.91 9.99 -12.87
CA LEU A 49 -1.23 8.64 -13.34
C LEU A 49 -0.41 8.30 -14.60
N GLY A 50 0.18 7.10 -14.61
CA GLY A 50 1.00 6.60 -15.71
C GLY A 50 2.42 7.19 -15.79
N VAL A 51 2.79 8.10 -14.88
CA VAL A 51 4.11 8.73 -14.86
C VAL A 51 4.94 8.14 -13.72
N GLU A 52 6.20 7.79 -14.02
CA GLU A 52 7.13 7.31 -13.01
C GLU A 52 7.58 8.44 -12.08
N PHE A 53 7.68 8.16 -10.78
CA PHE A 53 8.20 9.08 -9.77
C PHE A 53 9.04 8.34 -8.73
N ASP A 54 9.91 9.06 -8.02
CA ASP A 54 10.68 8.50 -6.92
C ASP A 54 9.88 8.60 -5.61
N GLU A 55 9.77 7.49 -4.88
CA GLU A 55 9.15 7.44 -3.56
C GLU A 55 10.19 6.99 -2.53
N THR A 56 10.14 7.60 -1.35
CA THR A 56 10.85 7.09 -0.17
C THR A 56 9.84 6.36 0.70
N THR A 57 9.94 5.03 0.76
CA THR A 57 9.04 4.20 1.55
C THR A 57 9.29 4.39 3.05
N ALA A 58 8.32 3.99 3.88
CA ALA A 58 8.38 4.16 5.33
C ALA A 58 9.54 3.40 6.04
N ASP A 59 10.30 2.61 5.31
CA ASP A 59 11.53 1.93 5.76
C ASP A 59 12.81 2.61 5.19
N ASP A 60 12.69 3.87 4.78
CA ASP A 60 13.76 4.74 4.26
C ASP A 60 14.43 4.22 2.97
N ARG A 61 13.69 3.45 2.16
CA ARG A 61 14.17 2.93 0.87
C ARG A 61 13.68 3.80 -0.29
N LYS A 62 14.58 4.16 -1.19
CA LYS A 62 14.25 4.81 -2.46
C LYS A 62 13.80 3.77 -3.47
N VAL A 63 12.61 3.96 -4.01
CA VAL A 63 12.01 3.07 -5.01
C VAL A 63 11.45 3.91 -6.16
N LYS A 64 11.43 3.33 -7.36
CA LYS A 64 10.74 3.92 -8.51
C LYS A 64 9.31 3.42 -8.52
N CYS A 65 8.37 4.35 -8.56
CA CYS A 65 6.95 4.06 -8.46
C CYS A 65 6.21 4.46 -9.72
N THR A 66 5.15 3.73 -10.05
CA THR A 66 4.20 4.12 -11.07
C THR A 66 2.81 3.76 -10.59
N VAL A 67 1.88 4.71 -10.67
CA VAL A 67 0.47 4.48 -10.34
C VAL A 67 -0.36 4.55 -11.61
N THR A 68 -1.13 3.52 -11.88
CA THR A 68 -2.00 3.41 -13.06
C THR A 68 -3.42 3.05 -12.64
N LEU A 69 -4.38 3.34 -13.50
CA LEU A 69 -5.76 2.89 -13.35
C LEU A 69 -6.00 1.80 -14.39
N ASP A 70 -6.23 0.57 -13.94
CA ASP A 70 -6.45 -0.59 -14.81
C ASP A 70 -7.72 -1.32 -14.37
N GLY A 71 -8.69 -1.45 -15.28
CA GLY A 71 -9.96 -2.13 -14.99
C GLY A 71 -10.74 -1.57 -13.79
N GLY A 72 -10.60 -0.29 -13.47
CA GLY A 72 -11.20 0.33 -12.28
C GLY A 72 -10.43 0.10 -10.97
N LYS A 73 -9.25 -0.53 -11.04
CA LYS A 73 -8.34 -0.71 -9.90
C LYS A 73 -7.20 0.29 -9.99
N LEU A 74 -6.86 0.89 -8.86
CA LEU A 74 -5.69 1.75 -8.76
C LEU A 74 -4.47 0.88 -8.44
N VAL A 75 -3.62 0.66 -9.45
CA VAL A 75 -2.45 -0.22 -9.38
C VAL A 75 -1.21 0.63 -9.16
N HIS A 76 -0.60 0.50 -7.99
CA HIS A 76 0.66 1.14 -7.64
C HIS A 76 1.77 0.09 -7.66
N VAL A 77 2.70 0.21 -8.61
CA VAL A 77 3.87 -0.66 -8.76
C VAL A 77 5.10 0.05 -8.23
N GLN A 78 5.88 -0.64 -7.40
CA GLN A 78 7.16 -0.16 -6.88
C GLN A 78 8.27 -1.11 -7.32
N LYS A 79 9.29 -0.57 -7.98
CA LYS A 79 10.44 -1.33 -8.51
C LYS A 79 11.73 -0.92 -7.81
N ARG A 80 12.51 -1.93 -7.42
CA ARG A 80 13.83 -1.74 -6.81
C ARG A 80 14.73 -2.93 -7.10
N ASN A 81 15.91 -2.70 -7.67
CA ASN A 81 16.97 -3.71 -7.85
C ASN A 81 16.45 -5.04 -8.47
N GLY A 82 15.55 -4.96 -9.45
CA GLY A 82 14.95 -6.14 -10.10
C GLY A 82 13.82 -6.81 -9.32
N GLN A 83 13.52 -6.36 -8.10
CA GLN A 83 12.34 -6.77 -7.34
C GLN A 83 11.18 -5.80 -7.61
N GLU A 84 9.98 -6.37 -7.71
CA GLU A 84 8.74 -5.63 -7.89
C GLU A 84 7.80 -5.90 -6.72
N ARG A 85 7.12 -4.84 -6.30
CA ARG A 85 6.06 -4.86 -5.30
C ARG A 85 4.83 -4.20 -5.89
N THR A 86 3.65 -4.77 -5.63
CA THR A 86 2.40 -4.19 -6.11
C THR A 86 1.47 -3.88 -4.96
N LEU A 87 0.80 -2.72 -5.05
CA LEU A 87 -0.23 -2.26 -4.15
C LEU A 87 -1.45 -1.96 -5.01
N VAL A 88 -2.43 -2.86 -5.00
CA VAL A 88 -3.65 -2.74 -5.79
C VAL A 88 -4.78 -2.30 -4.89
N ARG A 89 -5.43 -1.18 -5.22
CA ARG A 89 -6.67 -0.73 -4.56
C ARG A 89 -7.85 -0.99 -5.47
N GLU A 90 -8.87 -1.63 -4.92
CA GLU A 90 -10.13 -1.88 -5.60
C GLU A 90 -11.30 -1.47 -4.70
N LEU A 91 -12.37 -0.99 -5.33
CA LEU A 91 -13.61 -0.64 -4.64
C LEU A 91 -14.64 -1.71 -4.93
N SER A 92 -15.19 -2.31 -3.88
CA SER A 92 -16.33 -3.23 -3.95
C SER A 92 -17.26 -2.94 -2.80
N ASP A 93 -18.56 -2.83 -3.09
CA ASP A 93 -19.62 -2.70 -2.06
C ASP A 93 -19.38 -1.54 -1.07
N GLY A 94 -18.85 -0.42 -1.56
CA GLY A 94 -18.54 0.76 -0.74
C GLY A 94 -17.30 0.62 0.15
N LYS A 95 -16.57 -0.49 0.05
CA LYS A 95 -15.31 -0.75 0.76
C LYS A 95 -14.13 -0.62 -0.18
N LEU A 96 -13.01 -0.16 0.37
CA LEU A 96 -11.73 -0.12 -0.33
C LEU A 96 -10.86 -1.28 0.14
N THR A 97 -10.55 -2.19 -0.78
CA THR A 97 -9.62 -3.30 -0.53
C THR A 97 -8.26 -2.93 -1.09
N LEU A 98 -7.23 -3.00 -0.24
CA LEU A 98 -5.83 -2.84 -0.61
C LEU A 98 -5.13 -4.20 -0.52
N THR A 99 -4.67 -4.69 -1.67
CA THR A 99 -3.89 -5.92 -1.78
C THR A 99 -2.44 -5.57 -2.04
N LEU A 100 -1.55 -5.96 -1.11
CA LEU A 100 -0.11 -5.79 -1.24
C LEU A 100 0.54 -7.13 -1.58
N THR A 101 1.32 -7.17 -2.66
CA THR A 101 2.01 -8.39 -3.09
C THR A 101 3.52 -8.16 -3.15
N GLN A 102 4.27 -9.06 -2.52
CA GLN A 102 5.73 -9.09 -2.55
C GLN A 102 6.18 -10.54 -2.76
N GLY A 103 6.69 -10.86 -3.96
CA GLY A 103 7.01 -12.24 -4.31
C GLY A 103 5.79 -13.15 -4.21
N SER A 104 5.87 -14.21 -3.38
CA SER A 104 4.75 -15.12 -3.10
C SER A 104 3.84 -14.69 -1.95
N VAL A 105 4.16 -13.58 -1.26
CA VAL A 105 3.42 -13.13 -0.08
C VAL A 105 2.38 -12.08 -0.47
N VAL A 106 1.14 -12.32 -0.03
CA VAL A 106 -0.01 -11.43 -0.27
C VAL A 106 -0.58 -10.98 1.07
N ARG A 107 -0.72 -9.66 1.25
CA ARG A 107 -1.41 -9.03 2.38
C ARG A 107 -2.65 -8.31 1.88
N THR A 108 -3.74 -8.41 2.62
CA THR A 108 -4.99 -7.72 2.31
C THR A 108 -5.36 -6.78 3.44
N ARG A 109 -5.81 -5.57 3.12
CA ARG A 109 -6.37 -4.61 4.07
C ARG A 109 -7.71 -4.12 3.53
N THR A 110 -8.72 -4.08 4.38
CA THR A 110 -10.05 -3.58 4.02
C THR A 110 -10.31 -2.28 4.77
N TYR A 111 -10.82 -1.29 4.07
CA TYR A 111 -11.15 0.01 4.59
C TYR A 111 -12.61 0.37 4.31
N GLU A 112 -13.20 1.12 5.22
CA GLU A 112 -14.52 1.74 5.07
C GLU A 112 -14.36 3.25 4.94
N LYS A 113 -15.21 3.85 4.11
CA LYS A 113 -15.18 5.31 3.89
C LYS A 113 -15.65 6.01 5.16
N GLU A 114 -14.90 7.00 5.62
CA GLU A 114 -15.33 7.86 6.71
C GLU A 114 -16.44 8.80 6.18
N ALA A 115 -17.47 9.00 7.00
CA ALA A 115 -18.68 9.76 6.63
C ALA A 115 -18.41 11.27 6.58
#